data_AF-A0A0F9ATL6-F1
#
_entry.id   AF-A0A0F9ATL6-F1
#
_cell.length_a   1.000
_cell.length_b   1.000
_cell.length_c   1.000
_cell.angle_alpha   90.00
_cell.angle_beta   90.00
_cell.angle_gamma   90.00
#
_symmetry.space_group_name_H-M   'P 1'
#
loop_
_entity.id
_entity.type
_entity.pdbx_description
1 polymer ?
#
loop_
_entity_poly.entity_id
_entity_poly.type
_entity_poly.pdbx_seq_one_letter_code
_entity_poly.pdbx_strand_id
1 'polypeptide(L)'
;MAFANRTGGKVIIGLQNDGTYNGKAEYDVDKLKGDINNIIRDKISPKINYNFEFLECVQGDLSIISVEKKIDIPYAYIVKREGHEIKNRIYYIRTPHGKRLVSNQELSDLFKKKLKYNVIKLNEEKFELKPNLKLINEYLDMIRNSKLSRKNLIPMLNKIHNEFVKISYKEDISEDTLDIITNYAKTVNKYILGKDNHILRIITGTIRLFVLNQKLVNLIRKENYRDFEKLYESDNKNNEIVLILYKCGKFVRKSLIAFE
;
A
#
# COMPACT_ATOMS: atom_id res chain seq x y z
N MET A 1 -4.48 17.98 1.94
CA MET A 1 -4.40 17.84 3.42
C MET A 1 -5.14 16.61 3.94
N ALA A 2 -6.49 16.56 3.90
CA ALA A 2 -7.26 15.48 4.54
C ALA A 2 -6.87 14.05 4.07
N PHE A 3 -6.61 13.89 2.76
CA PHE A 3 -6.06 12.66 2.19
C PHE A 3 -4.69 12.32 2.77
N ALA A 4 -3.74 13.26 2.70
CA ALA A 4 -2.38 13.09 3.20
C ALA A 4 -2.33 12.72 4.69
N ASN A 5 -3.23 13.26 5.52
CA ASN A 5 -3.27 12.96 6.95
C ASN A 5 -3.83 11.56 7.30
N ARG A 6 -4.30 10.78 6.33
CA ARG A 6 -4.92 9.47 6.57
C ARG A 6 -4.22 8.36 5.79
N THR A 7 -4.35 8.38 4.46
CA THR A 7 -3.91 7.30 3.55
C THR A 7 -3.24 7.80 2.28
N GLY A 8 -3.12 9.12 2.08
CA GLY A 8 -2.90 9.69 0.76
C GLY A 8 -4.14 9.55 -0.12
N GLY A 9 -4.05 9.96 -1.37
CA GLY A 9 -5.13 9.83 -2.34
C GLY A 9 -4.99 10.76 -3.53
N LYS A 10 -6.03 10.80 -4.35
CA LYS A 10 -6.11 11.64 -5.54
C LYS A 10 -7.31 12.58 -5.46
N VAL A 11 -7.14 13.81 -5.93
CA VAL A 11 -8.24 14.73 -6.26
C VAL A 11 -8.31 14.78 -7.77
N ILE A 12 -9.48 14.55 -8.33
CA ILE A 12 -9.70 14.59 -9.78
C ILE A 12 -10.65 15.74 -10.05
N ILE A 13 -10.25 16.64 -10.94
CA ILE A 13 -11.05 17.75 -11.44
C ILE A 13 -11.44 17.41 -12.88
N GLY A 14 -12.70 17.65 -13.22
CA GLY A 14 -13.29 17.20 -14.50
C GLY A 14 -14.26 16.02 -14.35
N LEU A 15 -14.48 15.54 -13.12
CA LEU A 15 -15.51 14.55 -12.78
C LEU A 15 -16.50 15.10 -11.75
N GLN A 16 -17.76 14.70 -11.88
CA GLN A 16 -18.77 14.81 -10.84
C GLN A 16 -18.61 13.70 -9.79
N ASN A 17 -19.30 13.85 -8.65
CA ASN A 17 -19.26 12.85 -7.57
C ASN A 17 -19.90 11.51 -7.97
N ASP A 18 -20.74 11.48 -9.01
CA ASP A 18 -21.32 10.26 -9.58
C ASP A 18 -20.43 9.60 -10.64
N GLY A 19 -19.27 10.21 -10.96
CA GLY A 19 -18.31 9.71 -11.94
C GLY A 19 -18.55 10.18 -13.37
N THR A 20 -19.53 11.05 -13.62
CA THR A 20 -19.75 11.64 -14.94
C THR A 20 -18.70 12.70 -15.27
N TYR A 21 -18.29 12.79 -16.55
CA TYR A 21 -17.32 13.78 -17.02
C TYR A 21 -17.97 15.15 -17.17
N ASN A 22 -17.21 16.21 -16.85
CA ASN A 22 -17.63 17.60 -17.06
C ASN A 22 -17.37 18.10 -18.48
N GLY A 23 -16.93 17.23 -19.41
CA GLY A 23 -16.53 17.63 -20.75
C GLY A 23 -15.10 18.20 -20.80
N LYS A 24 -14.81 18.97 -21.84
CA LYS A 24 -13.47 19.55 -22.07
C LYS A 24 -13.12 20.61 -21.03
N ALA A 25 -11.85 20.73 -20.69
CA ALA A 25 -11.42 21.72 -19.70
C ALA A 25 -11.55 23.14 -20.26
N GLU A 26 -12.40 23.95 -19.64
CA GLU A 26 -12.53 25.40 -19.95
C GLU A 26 -11.60 26.27 -19.08
N TYR A 27 -10.76 25.65 -18.25
CA TYR A 27 -9.86 26.33 -17.32
C TYR A 27 -8.40 26.18 -17.75
N ASP A 28 -7.60 27.21 -17.46
CA ASP A 28 -6.15 27.18 -17.65
C ASP A 28 -5.51 26.25 -16.60
N VAL A 29 -4.88 25.18 -17.09
CA VAL A 29 -4.24 24.13 -16.29
C VAL A 29 -3.05 24.68 -15.49
N ASP A 30 -2.28 25.60 -16.06
CA ASP A 30 -1.11 26.17 -15.40
C ASP A 30 -1.52 27.21 -14.36
N LYS A 31 -2.58 27.99 -14.65
CA LYS A 31 -3.21 28.85 -13.64
C LYS A 31 -3.74 28.03 -12.46
N LEU A 32 -4.41 26.92 -12.72
CA LEU A 32 -4.90 26.01 -11.68
C LEU A 32 -3.75 25.47 -10.80
N LYS A 33 -2.64 25.04 -11.41
CA LYS A 33 -1.43 24.64 -10.66
C LYS A 33 -0.89 25.80 -9.81
N GLY A 34 -0.84 27.00 -10.38
CA GLY A 34 -0.44 28.22 -9.68
C GLY A 34 -1.30 28.49 -8.44
N ASP A 35 -2.62 28.40 -8.58
CA ASP A 35 -3.58 28.60 -7.49
C ASP A 35 -3.42 27.55 -6.38
N ILE A 36 -3.23 26.28 -6.75
CA ILE A 36 -2.96 25.20 -5.79
C ILE A 36 -1.68 25.49 -5.01
N ASN A 37 -0.60 25.90 -5.70
CA ASN A 37 0.66 26.25 -5.07
C ASN A 37 0.53 27.43 -4.11
N ASN A 38 -0.24 28.46 -4.50
CA ASN A 38 -0.53 29.61 -3.64
C ASN A 38 -1.29 29.18 -2.37
N ILE A 39 -2.33 28.34 -2.52
CA ILE A 39 -3.09 27.80 -1.37
C ILE A 39 -2.18 26.99 -0.44
N ILE A 40 -1.32 26.12 -0.97
CA ILE A 40 -0.41 25.31 -0.17
C ILE A 40 0.58 26.21 0.59
N ARG A 41 1.15 27.22 -0.08
CA ARG A 41 2.11 28.15 0.53
C ARG A 41 1.48 28.96 1.66
N ASP A 42 0.26 29.46 1.45
CA ASP A 42 -0.33 30.48 2.31
C ASP A 42 -1.16 29.87 3.44
N LYS A 43 -1.87 28.77 3.15
CA LYS A 43 -2.87 28.19 4.06
C LYS A 43 -2.49 26.83 4.64
N ILE A 44 -1.41 26.19 4.22
CA ILE A 44 -1.06 24.84 4.68
C ILE A 44 0.31 24.80 5.36
N SER A 45 0.40 24.08 6.47
CA SER A 45 1.67 23.84 7.18
C SER A 45 1.75 22.41 7.72
N PRO A 46 2.86 21.68 7.50
CA PRO A 46 3.96 22.01 6.60
C PRO A 46 3.52 22.09 5.12
N LYS A 47 4.40 22.50 4.20
CA LYS A 47 4.05 22.53 2.76
C LYS A 47 3.80 21.11 2.24
N ILE A 48 2.71 20.94 1.49
CA ILE A 48 2.33 19.67 0.87
C ILE A 48 3.04 19.54 -0.47
N ASN A 49 3.74 18.42 -0.67
CA ASN A 49 4.17 18.02 -2.01
C ASN A 49 3.05 17.23 -2.68
N TYR A 50 2.82 17.48 -3.97
CA TYR A 50 1.81 16.80 -4.77
C TYR A 50 2.34 16.58 -6.18
N ASN A 51 1.83 15.53 -6.84
CA ASN A 51 2.04 15.32 -8.26
C ASN A 51 0.79 15.78 -9.00
N PHE A 52 1.00 16.46 -10.13
CA PHE A 52 -0.08 16.94 -10.98
C PHE A 52 0.04 16.29 -12.35
N GLU A 53 -1.05 15.70 -12.81
CA GLU A 53 -1.17 15.10 -14.14
C GLU A 53 -2.38 15.72 -14.83
N PHE A 54 -2.24 16.08 -16.11
CA PHE A 54 -3.35 16.48 -16.97
C PHE A 54 -3.54 15.41 -18.03
N LEU A 55 -4.78 14.95 -18.21
CA LEU A 55 -5.14 13.93 -19.19
C LEU A 55 -6.25 14.49 -20.08
N GLU A 56 -5.96 14.58 -21.37
CA GLU A 56 -6.99 14.81 -22.38
C GLU A 56 -7.68 13.49 -22.69
N CYS A 57 -9.00 13.43 -22.54
CA CYS A 57 -9.77 12.24 -22.88
C CYS A 57 -10.87 12.58 -23.89
N VAL A 58 -11.36 11.55 -24.59
CA VAL A 58 -12.46 11.70 -25.56
C VAL A 58 -13.73 12.22 -24.87
N GLN A 59 -13.99 11.76 -23.64
CA GLN A 59 -15.20 12.07 -22.87
C GLN A 59 -15.12 13.39 -22.08
N GLY A 60 -13.92 13.95 -21.92
CA GLY A 60 -13.66 15.15 -21.14
C GLY A 60 -12.29 15.13 -20.49
N ASP A 61 -11.74 16.29 -20.17
CA ASP A 61 -10.35 16.38 -19.70
C ASP A 61 -10.27 16.31 -18.17
N LEU A 62 -9.19 15.72 -17.66
CA LEU A 62 -9.01 15.45 -16.24
C LEU A 62 -7.72 16.08 -15.72
N SER A 63 -7.84 16.83 -14.62
CA SER A 63 -6.68 17.23 -13.81
C SER A 63 -6.61 16.38 -12.56
N ILE A 64 -5.54 15.59 -12.41
CA ILE A 64 -5.34 14.65 -11.33
C ILE A 64 -4.23 15.17 -10.40
N ILE A 65 -4.60 15.40 -9.14
CA ILE A 65 -3.71 15.84 -8.08
C ILE A 65 -3.50 14.67 -7.13
N SER A 66 -2.31 14.08 -7.16
CA SER A 66 -1.95 12.97 -6.28
C SER A 66 -1.19 13.48 -5.07
N VAL A 67 -1.64 13.10 -3.87
CA VAL A 67 -0.99 13.44 -2.60
C VAL A 67 -0.65 12.19 -1.83
N GLU A 68 0.60 12.09 -1.40
CA GLU A 68 1.06 10.97 -0.60
C GLU A 68 0.59 11.07 0.84
N LYS A 69 0.60 9.92 1.53
CA LYS A 69 0.36 9.88 2.97
C LYS A 69 1.53 10.55 3.69
N LYS A 70 1.23 11.51 4.55
CA LYS A 70 2.20 12.09 5.47
C LYS A 70 2.41 11.16 6.67
N ILE A 71 3.66 11.05 7.11
CA ILE A 71 4.08 9.96 8.01
C ILE A 71 4.59 10.49 9.36
N ASP A 72 5.20 11.65 9.35
CA ASP A 72 5.93 12.30 10.43
C ASP A 72 5.06 13.27 11.23
N ILE A 73 4.56 14.31 10.57
CA ILE A 73 3.76 15.38 11.18
C ILE A 73 2.52 15.66 10.35
N PRO A 74 1.37 15.91 10.98
CA PRO A 74 0.14 16.19 10.26
C PRO A 74 0.21 17.53 9.54
N TYR A 75 -0.43 17.56 8.37
CA TYR A 75 -0.73 18.81 7.68
C TYR A 75 -1.90 19.53 8.36
N ALA A 76 -1.69 20.80 8.66
CA ALA A 76 -2.67 21.72 9.21
C ALA A 76 -3.14 22.74 8.16
N TYR A 77 -4.40 23.16 8.28
CA TYR A 77 -4.91 24.37 7.68
C TYR A 77 -4.70 25.53 8.65
N ILE A 78 -4.11 26.61 8.14
CA ILE A 78 -3.80 27.81 8.91
C ILE A 78 -5.00 28.75 8.84
N VAL A 79 -5.66 28.93 9.98
CA VAL A 79 -6.80 29.84 10.09
C VAL A 79 -6.33 31.27 10.30
N LYS A 80 -5.32 31.46 11.17
CA LYS A 80 -4.81 32.79 11.53
C LYS A 80 -3.29 32.77 11.69
N ARG A 81 -2.63 33.79 11.12
CA ARG A 81 -1.23 34.15 11.38
C ARG A 81 -1.18 35.52 12.04
N GLU A 82 -0.23 35.69 12.95
CA GLU A 82 0.15 36.98 13.52
C GLU A 82 1.65 37.12 13.34
N GLY A 83 2.08 37.98 12.42
CA GLY A 83 3.47 38.04 11.98
C GLY A 83 3.96 36.70 11.43
N HIS A 84 5.05 36.18 12.01
CA HIS A 84 5.64 34.89 11.64
C HIS A 84 5.05 33.69 12.40
N GLU A 85 4.16 33.91 13.37
CA GLU A 85 3.59 32.84 14.18
C GLU A 85 2.22 32.37 13.68
N ILE A 86 2.03 31.04 13.70
CA ILE A 86 0.72 30.43 13.43
C ILE A 86 -0.02 30.29 14.76
N LYS A 87 -1.03 31.14 14.98
CA LYS A 87 -1.85 31.12 16.21
C LYS A 87 -2.92 30.04 16.21
N ASN A 88 -3.48 29.71 15.04
CA ASN A 88 -4.58 28.75 14.95
C ASN A 88 -4.41 27.78 13.78
N ARG A 89 -4.51 26.48 14.09
CA ARG A 89 -4.37 25.35 13.17
C ARG A 89 -5.60 24.46 13.29
N ILE A 90 -6.17 24.11 12.14
CA ILE A 90 -7.23 23.12 12.05
C ILE A 90 -6.72 21.91 11.29
N TYR A 91 -7.03 20.72 11.80
CA TYR A 91 -6.65 19.46 11.19
C TYR A 91 -7.87 18.73 10.65
N TYR A 92 -7.72 18.17 9.45
CA TYR A 92 -8.74 17.32 8.83
C TYR A 92 -8.16 15.98 8.44
N ILE A 93 -9.01 14.95 8.49
CA ILE A 93 -8.73 13.63 7.93
C ILE A 93 -9.81 13.24 6.93
N ARG A 94 -9.44 12.46 5.90
CA ARG A 94 -10.39 11.88 4.95
C ARG A 94 -11.18 10.73 5.62
N THR A 95 -12.49 10.70 5.35
CA THR A 95 -13.39 9.60 5.66
C THR A 95 -13.97 9.04 4.36
N PRO A 96 -14.63 7.87 4.37
CA PRO A 96 -15.31 7.34 3.19
C PRO A 96 -16.28 8.36 2.57
N HIS A 97 -17.03 9.09 3.41
CA HIS A 97 -18.06 10.03 2.97
C HIS A 97 -17.60 11.48 2.83
N GLY A 98 -16.30 11.81 3.03
CA GLY A 98 -15.85 13.19 2.97
C GLY A 98 -14.60 13.49 3.79
N LYS A 99 -14.63 14.60 4.52
CA LYS A 99 -13.56 15.01 5.44
C LYS A 99 -14.17 15.40 6.78
N ARG A 100 -13.46 15.14 7.88
CA ARG A 100 -13.88 15.58 9.22
C ARG A 100 -12.75 16.25 9.98
N LEU A 101 -13.12 17.10 10.92
CA LEU A 101 -12.22 17.61 11.95
C LEU A 101 -11.72 16.43 12.79
N VAL A 102 -10.46 16.53 13.21
CA VAL A 102 -9.81 15.52 14.05
C VAL A 102 -9.36 16.18 15.35
N SER A 103 -9.60 15.51 16.47
CA SER A 103 -9.14 16.00 17.77
C SER A 103 -7.62 15.85 17.91
N ASN A 104 -7.02 16.62 18.81
CA ASN A 104 -5.58 16.50 19.10
C ASN A 104 -5.21 15.09 19.56
N GLN A 105 -6.07 14.40 20.32
CA GLN A 105 -5.83 13.04 20.77
C GLN A 105 -5.83 12.05 19.61
N GLU A 106 -6.85 12.07 18.75
CA GLU A 106 -6.91 11.20 17.58
C GLU A 106 -5.76 11.47 16.59
N LEU A 107 -5.42 12.73 16.39
CA LEU A 107 -4.29 13.15 15.58
C LEU A 107 -2.98 12.65 16.19
N SER A 108 -2.84 12.76 17.51
CA SER A 108 -1.74 12.16 18.25
C SER A 108 -1.70 10.67 17.98
N ASP A 109 -2.79 9.91 18.09
CA ASP A 109 -2.78 8.46 17.87
C ASP A 109 -2.47 8.07 16.41
N LEU A 110 -2.90 8.86 15.44
CA LEU A 110 -2.63 8.66 14.02
C LEU A 110 -1.15 8.85 13.66
N PHE A 111 -0.47 9.78 14.34
CA PHE A 111 0.92 10.14 14.06
C PHE A 111 1.92 9.61 15.13
N LYS A 112 1.43 9.19 16.32
CA LYS A 112 2.19 8.54 17.40
C LYS A 112 2.71 7.17 17.00
N LYS A 113 2.03 6.48 16.07
CA LYS A 113 2.51 5.19 15.53
C LYS A 113 3.91 5.27 14.90
N LYS A 114 4.46 6.47 14.65
CA LYS A 114 5.84 6.65 14.19
C LYS A 114 6.71 7.68 14.92
N LEU A 115 6.27 8.33 16.00
CA LEU A 115 7.23 9.00 16.90
C LEU A 115 8.14 8.00 17.62
N LYS A 116 7.71 6.73 17.75
CA LYS A 116 8.61 5.59 18.05
C LYS A 116 9.65 5.29 16.95
N TYR A 117 9.54 5.83 15.73
CA TYR A 117 10.53 5.59 14.67
C TYR A 117 11.53 6.75 14.50
N ASN A 118 11.22 7.96 14.97
CA ASN A 118 12.11 9.12 14.82
C ASN A 118 12.86 9.52 16.10
N VAL A 119 12.44 9.07 17.29
CA VAL A 119 13.24 9.21 18.53
C VAL A 119 14.20 8.03 18.75
N ILE A 120 14.00 6.90 18.07
CA ILE A 120 14.94 5.75 18.06
C ILE A 120 16.05 5.97 17.01
N LYS A 121 16.60 7.19 16.95
CA LYS A 121 17.84 7.46 16.21
C LYS A 121 19.00 7.91 17.09
N LEU A 122 18.85 7.83 18.42
CA LEU A 122 19.93 8.20 19.35
C LEU A 122 20.10 7.28 20.57
N ASN A 123 19.50 6.09 20.60
CA ASN A 123 19.95 5.05 21.54
C ASN A 123 19.85 3.67 20.88
N GLU A 124 21.02 3.14 20.55
CA GLU A 124 21.24 1.80 20.04
C GLU A 124 20.91 0.76 21.12
N GLU A 125 19.63 0.40 21.24
CA GLU A 125 19.25 -0.91 21.75
C GLU A 125 18.27 -1.54 20.76
N LYS A 126 18.81 -2.43 19.92
CA LYS A 126 18.09 -3.21 18.92
C LYS A 126 17.00 -4.07 19.59
N PHE A 127 15.76 -3.58 19.62
CA PHE A 127 14.61 -4.49 19.65
C PHE A 127 14.45 -5.10 18.26
N GLU A 128 15.30 -6.07 17.93
CA GLU A 128 15.05 -6.97 16.81
C GLU A 128 13.75 -7.73 17.09
N LEU A 129 12.68 -7.39 16.38
CA LEU A 129 11.49 -8.25 16.29
C LEU A 129 11.90 -9.51 15.52
N LYS A 130 12.54 -10.44 16.23
CA LYS A 130 13.03 -11.69 15.67
C LYS A 130 11.81 -12.51 15.22
N PRO A 131 11.72 -12.88 13.93
CA PRO A 131 10.64 -13.74 13.46
C PRO A 131 10.73 -15.10 14.16
N ASN A 132 9.58 -15.65 14.54
CA ASN A 132 9.54 -16.97 15.15
C ASN A 132 9.53 -18.05 14.05
N LEU A 133 10.72 -18.35 13.52
CA LEU A 133 10.92 -19.35 12.45
C LEU A 133 10.43 -20.75 12.85
N LYS A 134 10.59 -21.12 14.13
CA LYS A 134 10.11 -22.40 14.68
C LYS A 134 8.59 -22.51 14.58
N LEU A 135 7.86 -21.45 14.97
CA LEU A 135 6.41 -21.40 14.86
C LEU A 135 5.93 -21.56 13.41
N ILE A 136 6.62 -20.93 12.45
CA ILE A 136 6.26 -21.06 11.04
C ILE A 136 6.37 -22.52 10.61
N ASN A 137 7.49 -23.18 10.92
CA ASN A 137 7.70 -24.59 10.57
C ASN A 137 6.65 -25.51 11.22
N GLU A 138 6.39 -25.37 12.52
CA GLU A 138 5.37 -26.15 13.20
C GLU A 138 4.00 -26.03 12.52
N TYR A 139 3.58 -24.81 12.16
CA TYR A 139 2.31 -24.62 11.46
C TYR A 139 2.33 -25.13 10.03
N LEU A 140 3.43 -25.00 9.31
CA LEU A 140 3.55 -25.58 7.98
C LEU A 140 3.44 -27.11 8.01
N ASP A 141 4.07 -27.76 8.99
CA ASP A 141 3.99 -29.20 9.16
C ASP A 141 2.57 -29.64 9.52
N MET A 142 1.88 -28.91 10.40
CA MET A 142 0.46 -29.15 10.69
C MET A 142 -0.42 -29.01 9.43
N ILE A 143 -0.19 -27.98 8.61
CA ILE A 143 -0.96 -27.75 7.37
C ILE A 143 -0.67 -28.82 6.29
N ARG A 144 0.55 -29.35 6.26
CA ARG A 144 0.94 -30.44 5.35
C ARG A 144 0.29 -31.76 5.74
N ASN A 145 0.39 -32.12 7.02
CA ASN A 145 0.13 -33.47 7.49
C ASN A 145 -1.30 -33.67 8.02
N SER A 146 -2.04 -32.59 8.27
CA SER A 146 -3.40 -32.67 8.82
C SER A 146 -4.48 -32.23 7.83
N LYS A 147 -5.63 -32.92 7.83
CA LYS A 147 -6.87 -32.43 7.20
C LYS A 147 -7.49 -31.35 8.09
N LEU A 148 -6.95 -30.13 8.03
CA LEU A 148 -7.44 -29.01 8.83
C LEU A 148 -8.76 -28.49 8.29
N SER A 149 -9.71 -28.23 9.21
CA SER A 149 -10.90 -27.45 8.88
C SER A 149 -10.54 -25.99 8.62
N ARG A 150 -11.40 -25.29 7.88
CA ARG A 150 -11.27 -23.85 7.60
C ARG A 150 -11.04 -23.01 8.86
N LYS A 151 -11.76 -23.33 9.94
CA LYS A 151 -11.69 -22.62 11.23
C LYS A 151 -10.29 -22.69 11.87
N ASN A 152 -9.51 -23.73 11.58
CA ASN A 152 -8.17 -23.92 12.11
C ASN A 152 -7.08 -23.43 11.14
N LEU A 153 -7.30 -23.61 9.84
CA LEU A 153 -6.34 -23.23 8.80
C LEU A 153 -6.14 -21.71 8.70
N ILE A 154 -7.23 -20.93 8.77
CA ILE A 154 -7.17 -19.46 8.65
C ILE A 154 -6.31 -18.82 9.75
N PRO A 155 -6.51 -19.11 11.05
CA PRO A 155 -5.66 -18.57 12.11
C PRO A 155 -4.17 -18.93 11.94
N MET A 156 -3.87 -20.16 11.50
CA MET A 156 -2.49 -20.60 11.27
C MET A 156 -1.83 -19.81 10.13
N LEU A 157 -2.51 -19.69 8.99
CA LEU A 157 -2.01 -18.91 7.86
C LEU A 157 -1.81 -17.44 8.22
N ASN A 158 -2.71 -16.84 9.02
CA ASN A 158 -2.54 -15.47 9.51
C ASN A 158 -1.34 -15.31 10.45
N LYS A 159 -1.11 -16.26 11.35
CA LYS A 159 0.07 -16.24 12.22
C LYS A 159 1.36 -16.37 11.39
N ILE A 160 1.39 -17.28 10.42
CA ILE A 160 2.51 -17.41 9.48
C ILE A 160 2.73 -16.09 8.71
N HIS A 161 1.67 -15.50 8.16
CA HIS A 161 1.74 -14.21 7.46
C HIS A 161 2.38 -13.12 8.32
N ASN A 162 1.93 -12.99 9.57
CA ASN A 162 2.45 -11.99 10.50
C ASN A 162 3.94 -12.19 10.81
N GLU A 163 4.43 -13.43 10.88
CA GLU A 163 5.87 -13.70 11.03
C GLU A 163 6.64 -13.36 9.74
N PHE A 164 6.09 -13.65 8.55
CA PHE A 164 6.71 -13.24 7.29
C PHE A 164 6.74 -11.74 7.06
N VAL A 165 5.77 -10.99 7.58
CA VAL A 165 5.82 -9.52 7.60
C VAL A 165 7.09 -9.05 8.32
N LYS A 166 7.47 -9.67 9.44
CA LYS A 166 8.71 -9.33 10.16
C LYS A 166 9.97 -9.66 9.35
N ILE A 167 9.92 -10.71 8.53
CA ILE A 167 11.02 -11.11 7.63
C ILE A 167 11.15 -10.14 6.44
N SER A 168 10.03 -9.65 5.90
CA SER A 168 10.00 -8.86 4.66
C SER A 168 10.77 -7.53 4.71
N TYR A 169 11.07 -7.03 5.91
CA TYR A 169 11.85 -5.80 6.12
C TYR A 169 13.37 -6.04 6.19
N LYS A 170 13.83 -7.29 6.16
CA LYS A 170 15.27 -7.60 6.22
C LYS A 170 15.88 -7.50 4.82
N GLU A 171 17.01 -6.79 4.71
CA GLU A 171 17.79 -6.70 3.47
C GLU A 171 18.43 -8.04 3.11
N ASP A 172 18.89 -8.78 4.12
CA ASP A 172 19.45 -10.12 3.98
C ASP A 172 18.55 -11.21 4.57
N ILE A 173 18.33 -12.24 3.76
CA ILE A 173 17.55 -13.43 4.08
C ILE A 173 18.55 -14.57 4.26
N SER A 174 18.59 -15.16 5.46
CA SER A 174 19.43 -16.34 5.72
C SER A 174 18.92 -17.57 4.95
N GLU A 175 19.80 -18.57 4.75
CA GLU A 175 19.42 -19.84 4.10
C GLU A 175 18.25 -20.52 4.83
N ASP A 176 18.29 -20.61 6.17
CA ASP A 176 17.17 -21.15 6.96
C ASP A 176 15.84 -20.43 6.67
N THR A 177 15.89 -19.11 6.47
CA THR A 177 14.68 -18.32 6.18
C THR A 177 14.19 -18.61 4.75
N LEU A 178 15.12 -18.77 3.80
CA LEU A 178 14.80 -19.12 2.42
C LEU A 178 14.15 -20.50 2.32
N ASP A 179 14.64 -21.47 3.09
CA ASP A 179 14.06 -22.81 3.16
C ASP A 179 12.63 -22.77 3.70
N ILE A 180 12.38 -21.96 4.73
CA ILE A 180 11.04 -21.76 5.30
C ILE A 180 10.10 -21.11 4.27
N ILE A 181 10.55 -20.10 3.53
CA ILE A 181 9.77 -19.45 2.48
C ILE A 181 9.45 -20.45 1.35
N THR A 182 10.43 -21.25 0.94
CA THR A 182 10.26 -22.32 -0.05
C THR A 182 9.24 -23.34 0.43
N ASN A 183 9.33 -23.73 1.70
CA ASN A 183 8.40 -24.65 2.32
C ASN A 183 6.98 -24.09 2.36
N TYR A 184 6.82 -22.81 2.67
CA TYR A 184 5.53 -22.14 2.60
C TYR A 184 4.96 -22.15 1.18
N ALA A 185 5.74 -21.70 0.19
CA ALA A 185 5.32 -21.63 -1.22
C ALA A 185 4.79 -22.98 -1.73
N LYS A 186 5.50 -24.07 -1.43
CA LYS A 186 5.07 -25.44 -1.76
C LYS A 186 3.78 -25.84 -1.04
N THR A 187 3.69 -25.54 0.25
CA THR A 187 2.56 -25.95 1.10
C THR A 187 1.25 -25.30 0.67
N VAL A 188 1.31 -24.02 0.29
CA VAL A 188 0.11 -23.26 -0.05
C VAL A 188 -0.40 -23.54 -1.45
N ASN A 189 0.39 -24.18 -2.31
CA ASN A 189 0.06 -24.41 -3.72
C ASN A 189 -1.29 -25.12 -3.89
N LYS A 190 -1.54 -26.17 -3.09
CA LYS A 190 -2.80 -26.93 -3.08
C LYS A 190 -4.06 -26.12 -2.74
N TYR A 191 -3.90 -24.90 -2.21
CA TYR A 191 -5.00 -24.02 -1.83
C TYR A 191 -5.22 -22.84 -2.78
N ILE A 192 -4.30 -22.56 -3.72
CA ILE A 192 -4.39 -21.40 -4.63
C ILE A 192 -5.61 -21.51 -5.55
N LEU A 193 -5.84 -22.70 -6.12
CA LEU A 193 -7.00 -22.97 -6.97
C LEU A 193 -8.25 -23.38 -6.16
N GLY A 194 -8.20 -23.26 -4.83
CA GLY A 194 -9.32 -23.58 -3.96
C GLY A 194 -10.45 -22.56 -4.04
N LYS A 195 -11.68 -22.98 -3.72
CA LYS A 195 -12.87 -22.10 -3.73
C LYS A 195 -12.96 -21.14 -2.53
N ASP A 196 -12.05 -21.23 -1.56
CA ASP A 196 -12.09 -20.42 -0.34
C ASP A 196 -11.35 -19.09 -0.51
N ASN A 197 -12.11 -18.05 -0.82
CA ASN A 197 -11.60 -16.68 -1.02
C ASN A 197 -10.85 -16.12 0.20
N HIS A 198 -11.17 -16.54 1.43
CA HIS A 198 -10.44 -16.04 2.62
C HIS A 198 -9.05 -16.65 2.71
N ILE A 199 -8.93 -17.95 2.48
CA ILE A 199 -7.63 -18.63 2.43
C ILE A 199 -6.78 -18.06 1.30
N LEU A 200 -7.37 -17.92 0.11
CA LEU A 200 -6.72 -17.33 -1.06
C LEU A 200 -6.20 -15.91 -0.77
N ARG A 201 -6.99 -15.07 -0.08
CA ARG A 201 -6.58 -13.71 0.28
C ARG A 201 -5.36 -13.69 1.20
N ILE A 202 -5.25 -14.61 2.16
CA ILE A 202 -4.09 -14.69 3.06
C ILE A 202 -2.86 -15.18 2.30
N ILE A 203 -3.03 -16.18 1.43
CA ILE A 203 -1.95 -16.73 0.61
C ILE A 203 -1.42 -15.66 -0.34
N THR A 204 -2.28 -15.01 -1.13
CA THR A 204 -1.89 -13.94 -2.05
C THR A 204 -1.18 -12.79 -1.33
N GLY A 205 -1.71 -12.36 -0.18
CA GLY A 205 -1.07 -11.34 0.65
C GLY A 205 0.32 -11.74 1.16
N THR A 206 0.54 -13.03 1.48
CA THR A 206 1.85 -13.53 1.92
C THR A 206 2.81 -13.68 0.74
N ILE A 207 2.38 -14.26 -0.37
CA ILE A 207 3.20 -14.41 -1.59
C ILE A 207 3.59 -13.05 -2.16
N ARG A 208 2.71 -12.04 -2.04
CA ARG A 208 3.04 -10.65 -2.39
C ARG A 208 4.30 -10.17 -1.67
N LEU A 209 4.45 -10.46 -0.37
CA LEU A 209 5.63 -10.05 0.39
C LEU A 209 6.91 -10.62 -0.22
N PHE A 210 6.85 -11.83 -0.76
CA PHE A 210 8.01 -12.49 -1.37
C PHE A 210 8.35 -11.89 -2.73
N VAL A 211 7.37 -11.68 -3.61
CA VAL A 211 7.65 -11.11 -4.96
C VAL A 211 8.04 -9.62 -4.93
N LEU A 212 7.89 -8.94 -3.79
CA LEU A 212 8.47 -7.61 -3.59
C LEU A 212 9.99 -7.66 -3.35
N ASN A 213 10.54 -8.80 -2.92
CA ASN A 213 11.97 -9.02 -2.83
C ASN A 213 12.48 -9.73 -4.10
N GLN A 214 13.37 -9.07 -4.84
CA GLN A 214 13.87 -9.57 -6.13
C GLN A 214 14.53 -10.95 -6.03
N LYS A 215 15.20 -11.27 -4.91
CA LYS A 215 15.85 -12.58 -4.69
C LYS A 215 14.83 -13.73 -4.64
N LEU A 216 13.59 -13.47 -4.24
CA LEU A 216 12.54 -14.48 -4.05
C LEU A 216 11.60 -14.62 -5.27
N VAL A 217 11.67 -13.71 -6.24
CA VAL A 217 10.80 -13.76 -7.43
C VAL A 217 10.97 -15.07 -8.19
N ASN A 218 12.20 -15.54 -8.36
CA ASN A 218 12.49 -16.79 -9.07
C ASN A 218 11.91 -18.01 -8.34
N LEU A 219 11.92 -18.00 -7.00
CA LEU A 219 11.30 -19.04 -6.19
C LEU A 219 9.79 -19.10 -6.44
N ILE A 220 9.10 -17.96 -6.35
CA ILE A 220 7.64 -17.91 -6.58
C ILE A 220 7.31 -18.27 -8.03
N ARG A 221 8.15 -17.85 -8.99
CA ARG A 221 8.02 -18.24 -10.40
C ARG A 221 8.06 -19.76 -10.57
N LYS A 222 8.96 -20.43 -9.85
CA LYS A 222 9.11 -21.89 -9.91
C LYS A 222 7.95 -22.62 -9.25
N GLU A 223 7.52 -22.16 -8.07
CA GLU A 223 6.61 -22.95 -7.21
C GLU A 223 5.13 -22.65 -7.45
N ASN A 224 4.72 -21.38 -7.64
CA ASN A 224 3.30 -20.99 -7.61
C ASN A 224 2.78 -20.34 -8.91
N TYR A 225 3.66 -19.95 -9.83
CA TYR A 225 3.29 -19.16 -11.02
C TYR A 225 2.13 -19.73 -11.82
N ARG A 226 2.20 -21.03 -12.15
CA ARG A 226 1.19 -21.69 -13.00
C ARG A 226 -0.21 -21.66 -12.37
N ASP A 227 -0.31 -21.77 -11.05
CA ASP A 227 -1.60 -21.77 -10.38
C ASP A 227 -2.18 -20.35 -10.28
N PHE A 228 -1.33 -19.33 -10.05
CA PHE A 228 -1.78 -17.93 -10.14
C PHE A 228 -2.18 -17.54 -11.57
N GLU A 229 -1.50 -18.08 -12.57
CA GLU A 229 -1.82 -17.86 -13.98
C GLU A 229 -3.20 -18.43 -14.34
N LYS A 230 -3.47 -19.70 -13.98
CA LYS A 230 -4.80 -20.31 -14.13
C LYS A 230 -5.90 -19.52 -13.42
N LEU A 231 -5.61 -19.06 -12.21
CA LEU A 231 -6.57 -18.28 -11.41
C LEU A 231 -6.90 -16.93 -12.05
N TYR A 232 -5.90 -16.28 -12.67
CA TYR A 232 -6.10 -15.05 -13.43
C TYR A 232 -6.94 -15.28 -14.70
N GLU A 233 -6.73 -16.41 -15.38
CA GLU A 233 -7.47 -16.80 -16.59
C GLU A 233 -8.92 -17.21 -16.29
N SER A 234 -9.19 -17.73 -15.09
CA SER A 234 -10.55 -18.03 -14.60
C SER A 234 -11.32 -16.79 -14.10
N ASP A 235 -10.98 -15.60 -14.59
CA ASP A 235 -11.58 -14.30 -14.27
C ASP A 235 -11.44 -13.81 -12.81
N ASN A 236 -10.58 -14.44 -12.00
CA ASN A 236 -10.26 -13.96 -10.64
C ASN A 236 -9.12 -12.93 -10.70
N LYS A 237 -9.40 -11.77 -11.29
CA LYS A 237 -8.43 -10.70 -11.56
C LYS A 237 -8.20 -9.78 -10.35
N ASN A 238 -7.82 -10.36 -9.21
CA ASN A 238 -7.45 -9.59 -8.02
C ASN A 238 -6.11 -8.83 -8.24
N ASN A 239 -6.02 -7.57 -7.79
CA ASN A 239 -4.81 -6.75 -7.82
C ASN A 239 -3.55 -7.47 -7.29
N GLU A 240 -3.71 -8.28 -6.26
CA GLU A 240 -2.61 -9.08 -5.67
C GLU A 240 -2.07 -10.11 -6.67
N ILE A 241 -2.96 -10.82 -7.37
CA ILE A 241 -2.62 -11.82 -8.38
C ILE A 241 -1.95 -11.16 -9.58
N VAL A 242 -2.49 -10.02 -10.02
CA VAL A 242 -1.91 -9.22 -11.11
C VAL A 242 -0.48 -8.78 -10.75
N LEU A 243 -0.25 -8.29 -9.52
CA LEU A 243 1.08 -7.89 -9.07
C LEU A 243 2.05 -9.08 -9.02
N ILE A 244 1.61 -10.23 -8.50
CA ILE A 244 2.42 -11.46 -8.46
C ILE A 244 2.84 -11.87 -9.88
N LEU A 245 1.88 -11.95 -10.79
CA LEU A 245 2.13 -12.32 -12.19
C LEU A 245 3.01 -11.29 -12.92
N TYR A 246 2.80 -9.99 -12.67
CA TYR A 246 3.65 -8.93 -13.18
C TYR A 246 5.11 -9.09 -12.72
N LYS A 247 5.33 -9.26 -11.41
CA LYS A 247 6.67 -9.45 -10.85
C LYS A 247 7.32 -10.74 -11.35
N CYS A 248 6.54 -11.79 -11.56
CA CYS A 248 7.01 -13.03 -12.16
C CYS A 248 7.21 -12.95 -13.69
N GLY A 249 6.83 -11.86 -14.36
CA GLY A 249 7.13 -11.60 -15.76
C GLY A 249 6.03 -11.97 -16.76
N LYS A 250 4.78 -12.19 -16.32
CA LYS A 250 3.66 -12.48 -17.24
C LYS A 250 3.34 -11.32 -18.18
N PHE A 251 3.45 -10.09 -17.69
CA PHE A 251 3.15 -8.89 -18.47
C PHE A 251 4.44 -8.23 -18.95
N VAL A 252 4.62 -8.15 -20.26
CA VAL A 252 5.72 -7.40 -20.86
C VAL A 252 5.36 -5.92 -20.79
N ARG A 253 6.24 -5.12 -20.19
CA ARG A 253 6.13 -3.66 -20.24
C ARG A 253 6.35 -3.26 -21.70
N LYS A 254 5.31 -2.83 -22.42
CA LYS A 254 5.51 -2.08 -23.66
C LYS A 254 6.19 -0.78 -23.26
N SER A 255 7.51 -0.72 -23.36
CA SER A 255 8.23 0.54 -23.37
C SER A 255 7.65 1.37 -24.51
N LEU A 256 7.20 2.58 -24.20
CA LEU A 256 6.97 3.61 -25.21
C LEU A 256 8.22 3.64 -26.09
N ILE A 257 8.04 3.29 -27.36
CA ILE A 257 9.02 3.59 -28.41
C ILE A 257 9.22 5.10 -28.30
N ALA A 258 10.43 5.51 -27.92
CA ALA A 258 10.83 6.89 -28.01
C ALA A 258 10.72 7.28 -29.48
N PHE A 259 9.84 8.23 -29.78
CA PHE A 259 9.89 8.94 -31.05
C PHE A 259 11.16 9.81 -31.00
N GLU A 260 12.17 9.43 -31.76
CA GLU A 260 13.21 10.35 -32.24
C GLU A 260 12.65 11.22 -33.37
#